data_AF-A0A0P7L250-F1
#
_entry.id   AF-A0A0P7L250-F1
#
_cell.length_a   1.000
_cell.length_b   1.000
_cell.length_c   1.000
_cell.angle_alpha   90.00
_cell.angle_beta   90.00
_cell.angle_gamma   90.00
#
_symmetry.space_group_name_H-M   'P 1'
#
loop_
_entity.id
_entity.type
_entity.pdbx_description
1 polymer ?
#
loop_
_entity_poly.entity_id
_entity_poly.type
_entity_poly.pdbx_seq_one_letter_code
_entity_poly.pdbx_strand_id
1 'polypeptide(L)'
;MWLSESDLVSREQDIRLNLEFDFKRQPVRPAMNEGHLLMFSRPWDNMEEALQQRSLFDDWRQTHTLKTLADWDDWCDFLYCRTVFSDMKLKVGSKRSDDILVRLFLRALTQCQWGLMLKDKKSYSCKEVAEWLTSEGYSVTVTDVKNAVRAKIPQMKFSSVTPRMKSLMDIIARKYPTFCLPV
;
A
#
# COMPACT_ATOMS: atom_id res chain seq x y z
N MET A 1 13.18 -14.05 52.15
CA MET A 1 14.01 -15.27 52.10
C MET A 1 13.89 -15.81 50.68
N TRP A 2 14.98 -15.81 49.92
CA TRP A 2 15.01 -16.36 48.55
C TRP A 2 14.93 -17.88 48.66
N LEU A 3 13.95 -18.51 48.02
CA LEU A 3 13.56 -19.92 48.27
C LEU A 3 14.51 -20.94 47.63
N SER A 4 15.28 -20.52 46.63
CA SER A 4 16.40 -21.26 46.08
C SER A 4 17.40 -20.22 45.59
N GLU A 5 18.66 -20.33 45.96
CA GLU A 5 19.75 -19.42 45.56
C GLU A 5 20.02 -19.42 44.03
N SER A 6 19.10 -19.97 43.24
CA SER A 6 19.08 -20.06 41.78
C SER A 6 19.01 -18.70 41.08
N ASP A 7 18.47 -17.66 41.72
CA ASP A 7 18.46 -16.29 41.18
C ASP A 7 19.85 -15.64 41.20
N LEU A 8 20.83 -16.23 41.90
CA LEU A 8 22.21 -15.74 41.99
C LEU A 8 23.17 -16.47 41.02
N VAL A 9 22.66 -17.37 40.17
CA VAL A 9 23.47 -18.14 39.24
C VAL A 9 23.33 -17.57 37.83
N SER A 10 24.38 -16.93 37.33
CA SER A 10 24.43 -16.49 35.93
C SER A 10 24.31 -17.70 35.00
N ARG A 11 23.32 -17.67 34.11
CA ARG A 11 23.14 -18.66 33.06
C ARG A 11 23.43 -18.03 31.70
N GLU A 12 24.42 -18.57 31.01
CA GLU A 12 24.61 -18.28 29.60
C GLU A 12 23.50 -18.96 28.80
N GLN A 13 22.77 -18.18 28.03
CA GLN A 13 21.72 -18.66 27.13
C GLN A 13 21.80 -17.89 25.82
N ASP A 14 21.67 -18.63 24.71
CA ASP A 14 21.52 -18.00 23.40
C ASP A 14 20.10 -17.45 23.28
N ILE A 15 20.00 -16.13 23.28
CA ILE A 15 18.75 -15.41 23.05
C ILE A 15 18.70 -14.89 21.62
N ARG A 16 17.53 -15.02 20.98
CA ARG A 16 17.29 -14.32 19.71
C ARG A 16 17.17 -12.82 19.99
N LEU A 17 18.14 -12.05 19.52
CA LEU A 17 18.06 -10.59 19.56
C LEU A 17 17.12 -10.10 18.46
N ASN A 18 15.96 -9.56 18.84
CA ASN A 18 15.08 -8.89 17.89
C ASN A 18 15.60 -7.45 17.67
N LEU A 19 16.17 -7.19 16.49
CA LEU A 19 16.65 -5.86 16.07
C LEU A 19 15.61 -5.09 15.25
N GLU A 20 14.35 -5.52 15.28
CA GLU A 20 13.26 -4.77 14.67
C GLU A 20 13.04 -3.44 15.39
N PHE A 21 12.72 -2.43 14.60
CA PHE A 21 12.41 -1.11 15.13
C PHE A 21 11.12 -1.16 15.97
N ASP A 22 11.15 -0.59 17.17
CA ASP A 22 10.07 -0.70 18.15
C ASP A 22 8.92 0.31 17.95
N PHE A 23 9.00 1.15 16.91
CA PHE A 23 8.04 2.20 16.55
C PHE A 23 7.73 3.20 17.68
N LYS A 24 8.58 3.32 18.71
CA LYS A 24 8.42 4.37 19.75
C LYS A 24 8.52 5.79 19.19
N ARG A 25 9.15 5.93 18.03
CA ARG A 25 9.24 7.18 17.26
C ARG A 25 8.81 6.90 15.83
N GLN A 26 8.36 7.92 15.11
CA GLN A 26 7.99 7.76 13.71
C GLN A 26 9.24 7.67 12.83
N PRO A 27 9.45 6.57 12.09
CA PRO A 27 10.56 6.45 11.16
C PRO A 27 10.33 7.34 9.93
N VAL A 28 11.37 8.05 9.49
CA VAL A 28 11.35 8.95 8.34
C VAL A 28 12.67 8.88 7.57
N ARG A 29 12.66 9.24 6.28
CA ARG A 29 13.87 9.32 5.42
C ARG A 29 14.72 8.03 5.48
N PRO A 30 14.21 6.91 4.94
CA PRO A 30 14.97 5.67 4.85
C PRO A 30 16.18 5.82 3.91
N ALA A 31 17.28 5.14 4.20
CA ALA A 31 18.46 5.07 3.36
C ALA A 31 19.18 3.73 3.57
N MET A 32 19.82 3.20 2.53
CA MET A 32 20.75 2.08 2.68
C MET A 32 22.13 2.62 3.06
N ASN A 33 22.76 2.00 4.06
CA ASN A 33 24.15 2.25 4.42
C ASN A 33 24.82 0.91 4.76
N GLU A 34 25.91 0.58 4.05
CA GLU A 34 26.69 -0.65 4.27
C GLU A 34 25.84 -1.93 4.38
N GLY A 35 24.79 -2.04 3.55
CA GLY A 35 23.88 -3.20 3.54
C GLY A 35 22.79 -3.19 4.62
N HIS A 36 22.71 -2.15 5.43
CA HIS A 36 21.67 -1.95 6.44
C HIS A 36 20.71 -0.82 6.08
N LEU A 37 19.43 -1.01 6.40
CA LEU A 37 18.45 0.06 6.33
C LEU A 37 18.59 0.97 7.55
N LEU A 38 18.91 2.24 7.29
CA LEU A 38 18.90 3.32 8.27
C LEU A 38 17.68 4.21 8.06
N MET A 39 17.16 4.76 9.15
CA MET A 39 16.04 5.69 9.13
C MET A 39 16.32 6.80 10.14
N PHE A 40 15.96 8.03 9.80
CA PHE A 40 15.79 9.08 10.79
C PHE A 40 14.48 8.86 11.55
N SER A 41 14.28 9.57 12.66
CA SER A 41 13.00 9.52 13.37
C SER A 41 12.56 10.87 13.90
N ARG A 42 11.25 11.08 13.96
CA ARG A 42 10.62 12.22 14.63
C ARG A 42 9.65 11.74 15.71
N PRO A 43 9.29 12.59 16.70
CA PRO A 43 8.22 12.25 17.62
C PRO A 43 6.91 11.99 16.87
N TRP A 44 6.05 11.15 17.43
CA TRP A 44 4.67 11.05 16.98
C TRP A 44 3.89 12.30 17.36
N ASP A 45 2.94 12.71 16.52
CA ASP A 45 2.08 13.86 16.81
C ASP A 45 1.11 13.54 17.96
N ASN A 46 0.66 12.29 18.06
CA ASN A 46 -0.16 11.79 19.17
C ASN A 46 0.05 10.28 19.40
N MET A 47 -0.43 9.80 20.56
CA MET A 47 -0.28 8.38 20.96
C MET A 47 -1.17 7.43 20.13
N GLU A 48 -2.32 7.90 19.64
CA GLU A 48 -3.25 7.08 18.87
C GLU A 48 -2.63 6.65 17.54
N GLU A 49 -2.03 7.59 16.81
CA GLU A 49 -1.27 7.31 15.58
C GLU A 49 -0.12 6.33 15.81
N ALA A 50 0.62 6.52 16.93
CA ALA A 50 1.72 5.65 17.27
C ALA A 50 1.26 4.20 17.49
N LEU A 51 0.17 4.02 18.25
CA LEU A 51 -0.42 2.70 18.51
C LEU A 51 -1.01 2.08 17.24
N GLN A 52 -1.68 2.88 16.41
CA GLN A 52 -2.23 2.42 15.14
C GLN A 52 -1.14 1.94 14.18
N GLN A 53 -0.10 2.75 13.95
CA GLN A 53 0.99 2.35 13.04
C GLN A 53 1.75 1.14 13.57
N ARG A 54 1.97 1.04 14.89
CA ARG A 54 2.57 -0.14 15.51
C ARG A 54 1.73 -1.39 15.29
N SER A 55 0.41 -1.32 15.53
CA SER A 55 -0.50 -2.44 15.28
C SER A 55 -0.47 -2.88 13.82
N LEU A 56 -0.46 -1.92 12.88
CA LEU A 56 -0.38 -2.23 11.45
C LEU A 56 0.99 -2.84 11.07
N PHE A 57 2.07 -2.39 11.69
CA PHE A 57 3.39 -2.95 11.48
C PHE A 57 3.48 -4.38 12.02
N ASP A 58 2.86 -4.64 13.18
CA ASP A 58 2.74 -5.98 13.76
C ASP A 58 2.00 -6.96 12.84
N ASP A 59 0.98 -6.49 12.13
CA ASP A 59 0.27 -7.28 11.11
C ASP A 59 1.15 -7.51 9.86
N TRP A 60 1.82 -6.47 9.36
CA TRP A 60 2.64 -6.56 8.15
C TRP A 60 3.86 -7.48 8.36
N ARG A 61 4.52 -7.40 9.51
CA ARG A 61 5.74 -8.18 9.82
C ARG A 61 5.48 -9.68 10.07
N GLN A 62 4.23 -10.13 10.12
CA GLN A 62 3.93 -11.57 10.19
C GLN A 62 4.51 -12.34 9.00
N THR A 63 4.61 -11.70 7.83
CA THR A 63 5.11 -12.31 6.59
C THR A 63 6.23 -11.51 5.92
N HIS A 64 6.65 -10.38 6.51
CA HIS A 64 7.65 -9.48 5.93
C HIS A 64 8.74 -9.14 6.95
N THR A 65 9.86 -8.61 6.48
CA THR A 65 10.94 -8.12 7.35
C THR A 65 11.50 -6.83 6.79
N LEU A 66 11.62 -5.80 7.62
CA LEU A 66 12.07 -4.47 7.19
C LEU A 66 13.61 -4.40 7.13
N LYS A 67 14.22 -4.70 5.97
CA LYS A 67 15.69 -4.72 5.81
C LYS A 67 16.21 -3.86 4.68
N THR A 68 15.38 -3.60 3.68
CA THR A 68 15.77 -2.91 2.45
C THR A 68 14.83 -1.74 2.16
N LEU A 69 15.23 -0.87 1.21
CA LEU A 69 14.32 0.16 0.69
C LEU A 69 13.08 -0.44 0.01
N ALA A 70 13.20 -1.62 -0.60
CA ALA A 70 12.05 -2.30 -1.19
C ALA A 70 11.06 -2.76 -0.11
N ASP A 71 11.55 -3.25 1.03
CA ASP A 71 10.71 -3.60 2.17
C ASP A 71 10.05 -2.36 2.78
N TRP A 72 10.78 -1.24 2.82
CA TRP A 72 10.23 0.05 3.25
C TRP A 72 9.12 0.54 2.33
N ASP A 73 9.30 0.45 1.02
CA ASP A 73 8.29 0.83 0.03
C ASP A 73 7.06 -0.09 0.13
N ASP A 74 7.25 -1.39 0.36
CA ASP A 74 6.16 -2.35 0.58
C ASP A 74 5.41 -2.06 1.88
N TRP A 75 6.11 -1.76 2.97
CA TRP A 75 5.52 -1.29 4.23
C TRP A 75 4.72 0.00 4.02
N CYS A 76 5.27 0.98 3.31
CA CYS A 76 4.59 2.25 3.03
C CYS A 76 3.32 2.03 2.18
N ASP A 77 3.38 1.12 1.20
CA ASP A 77 2.23 0.76 0.37
C ASP A 77 1.13 0.08 1.21
N PHE A 78 1.52 -0.85 2.08
CA PHE A 78 0.62 -1.52 3.01
C PHE A 78 -0.07 -0.51 3.95
N LEU A 79 0.71 0.36 4.58
CA LEU A 79 0.23 1.40 5.47
C LEU A 79 -0.73 2.36 4.74
N TYR A 80 -0.37 2.79 3.53
CA TYR A 80 -1.21 3.63 2.69
C TYR A 80 -2.55 2.95 2.40
N CYS A 81 -2.53 1.66 2.04
CA CYS A 81 -3.76 0.95 1.76
C CYS A 81 -4.68 0.84 2.98
N ARG A 82 -4.10 0.59 4.16
CA ARG A 82 -4.86 0.40 5.40
C ARG A 82 -5.37 1.69 6.02
N THR A 83 -4.78 2.83 5.70
CA THR A 83 -5.24 4.15 6.15
C THR A 83 -6.17 4.77 5.11
N VAL A 84 -5.69 5.00 3.89
CA VAL A 84 -6.41 5.76 2.87
C VAL A 84 -7.61 5.00 2.31
N PHE A 85 -7.46 3.72 1.94
CA PHE A 85 -8.54 2.98 1.29
C PHE A 85 -9.55 2.36 2.27
N SER A 86 -9.15 2.08 3.50
CA SER A 86 -10.07 1.61 4.55
C SER A 86 -11.12 2.67 4.90
N ASP A 87 -10.71 3.94 5.02
CA ASP A 87 -11.61 5.07 5.24
C ASP A 87 -12.66 5.20 4.12
N MET A 88 -12.28 4.77 2.91
CA MET A 88 -13.14 4.77 1.73
C MET A 88 -14.07 3.54 1.65
N LYS A 89 -14.06 2.67 2.68
CA LYS A 89 -14.80 1.40 2.73
C LYS A 89 -14.48 0.47 1.55
N LEU A 90 -13.29 0.61 0.96
CA LEU A 90 -12.82 -0.27 -0.10
C LEU A 90 -12.24 -1.53 0.53
N LYS A 91 -12.61 -2.70 -0.02
CA LYS A 91 -12.00 -3.97 0.39
C LYS A 91 -10.57 -4.03 -0.15
N VAL A 92 -9.61 -3.73 0.71
CA VAL A 92 -8.16 -3.82 0.46
C VAL A 92 -7.74 -5.30 0.42
N GLY A 93 -7.97 -6.05 1.50
CA GLY A 93 -7.51 -7.44 1.61
C GLY A 93 -5.97 -7.52 1.62
N SER A 94 -5.42 -8.44 0.83
CA SER A 94 -3.97 -8.58 0.56
C SER A 94 -3.50 -7.80 -0.67
N LYS A 95 -4.37 -6.99 -1.28
CA LYS A 95 -4.07 -6.25 -2.51
C LYS A 95 -3.21 -5.02 -2.22
N ARG A 96 -2.38 -4.66 -3.20
CA ARG A 96 -1.53 -3.46 -3.17
C ARG A 96 -2.28 -2.22 -3.67
N SER A 97 -1.66 -1.06 -3.53
CA SER A 97 -2.31 0.20 -3.86
C SER A 97 -2.66 0.34 -5.35
N ASP A 98 -1.82 -0.19 -6.23
CA ASP A 98 -2.02 -0.25 -7.68
C ASP A 98 -3.17 -1.19 -8.06
N ASP A 99 -3.31 -2.37 -7.44
CA ASP A 99 -4.47 -3.25 -7.63
C ASP A 99 -5.80 -2.56 -7.28
N ILE A 100 -5.80 -1.73 -6.24
CA ILE A 100 -6.96 -0.94 -5.84
C ILE A 100 -7.21 0.16 -6.86
N LEU A 101 -6.15 0.83 -7.31
CA LEU A 101 -6.23 1.86 -8.34
C LEU A 101 -6.72 1.30 -9.68
N VAL A 102 -6.32 0.10 -10.11
CA VAL A 102 -6.89 -0.57 -11.30
C VAL A 102 -8.41 -0.67 -11.18
N ARG A 103 -8.92 -1.13 -10.04
CA ARG A 103 -10.37 -1.24 -9.82
C ARG A 103 -11.06 0.13 -9.88
N LEU A 104 -10.43 1.18 -9.36
CA LEU A 104 -10.97 2.54 -9.40
C LEU A 104 -10.91 3.13 -10.81
N PHE A 105 -9.82 2.90 -11.54
CA PHE A 105 -9.66 3.27 -12.94
C PHE A 105 -10.75 2.64 -13.82
N LEU A 106 -11.03 1.34 -13.67
CA LEU A 106 -12.11 0.69 -14.43
C LEU A 106 -13.47 1.33 -14.17
N ARG A 107 -13.75 1.71 -12.92
CA ARG A 107 -14.99 2.44 -12.58
C ARG A 107 -14.99 3.81 -13.24
N ALA A 108 -13.90 4.56 -13.13
CA ALA A 108 -13.77 5.89 -13.73
C ALA A 108 -13.93 5.87 -15.25
N LEU A 109 -13.31 4.89 -15.93
CA LEU A 109 -13.43 4.69 -17.38
C LEU A 109 -14.87 4.39 -17.79
N THR A 110 -15.53 3.45 -17.09
CA THR A 110 -16.90 3.06 -17.42
C THR A 110 -17.94 4.12 -17.09
N GLN A 111 -17.64 5.02 -16.14
CA GLN A 111 -18.54 6.09 -15.66
C GLN A 111 -18.15 7.48 -16.18
N CYS A 112 -17.11 7.58 -17.02
CA CYS A 112 -16.61 8.85 -17.59
C CYS A 112 -16.32 9.89 -16.49
N GLN A 113 -15.48 9.48 -15.53
CA GLN A 113 -15.01 10.31 -14.41
C GLN A 113 -13.50 10.46 -14.47
N TRP A 114 -12.93 11.34 -13.62
CA TRP A 114 -11.47 11.46 -13.45
C TRP A 114 -10.76 11.83 -14.76
N GLY A 115 -11.33 12.80 -15.48
CA GLY A 115 -10.84 13.30 -16.77
C GLY A 115 -11.20 12.42 -17.99
N LEU A 116 -11.75 11.22 -17.77
CA LEU A 116 -12.16 10.32 -18.84
C LEU A 116 -13.54 10.70 -19.40
N MET A 117 -13.67 10.64 -20.72
CA MET A 117 -14.85 11.04 -21.47
C MET A 117 -15.48 9.84 -22.19
N LEU A 118 -16.67 10.06 -22.76
CA LEU A 118 -17.38 9.01 -23.51
C LEU A 118 -16.56 8.45 -24.68
N LYS A 119 -15.70 9.28 -25.30
CA LYS A 119 -14.78 8.85 -26.36
C LYS A 119 -13.80 7.79 -25.84
N ASP A 120 -13.23 7.99 -24.65
CA ASP A 120 -12.22 7.13 -24.05
C ASP A 120 -12.82 5.78 -23.66
N LYS A 121 -14.05 5.81 -23.12
CA LYS A 121 -14.84 4.61 -22.84
C LYS A 121 -15.12 3.77 -24.10
N LYS A 122 -15.32 4.43 -25.25
CA LYS A 122 -15.62 3.77 -26.53
C LYS A 122 -14.37 3.42 -27.34
N SER A 123 -13.18 3.92 -26.97
CA SER A 123 -11.94 3.68 -27.69
C SER A 123 -11.54 2.21 -27.73
N TYR A 124 -11.85 1.46 -26.67
CA TYR A 124 -11.51 0.05 -26.53
C TYR A 124 -12.69 -0.73 -25.97
N SER A 125 -12.87 -1.95 -26.47
CA SER A 125 -13.82 -2.90 -25.93
C SER A 125 -13.42 -3.35 -24.52
N CYS A 126 -14.38 -3.88 -23.75
CA CYS A 126 -14.06 -4.43 -22.42
C CYS A 126 -13.04 -5.57 -22.48
N LYS A 127 -12.96 -6.29 -23.60
CA LYS A 127 -11.98 -7.36 -23.82
C LYS A 127 -10.57 -6.80 -23.96
N GLU A 128 -10.40 -5.80 -24.83
CA GLU A 128 -9.10 -5.16 -25.07
C GLU A 128 -8.54 -4.48 -23.81
N VAL A 129 -9.41 -3.84 -23.00
CA VAL A 129 -8.98 -3.23 -21.72
C VAL A 129 -8.49 -4.29 -20.73
N ALA A 130 -9.19 -5.42 -20.62
CA ALA A 130 -8.80 -6.51 -19.72
C ALA A 130 -7.50 -7.19 -20.18
N GLU A 131 -7.37 -7.48 -21.48
CA GLU A 131 -6.17 -8.06 -22.07
C GLU A 131 -4.94 -7.15 -21.90
N TRP A 132 -5.12 -5.84 -22.12
CA TRP A 132 -4.06 -4.87 -21.91
C TRP A 132 -3.59 -4.81 -20.45
N LEU A 133 -4.49 -4.65 -19.48
CA LEU A 133 -4.08 -4.61 -18.07
C LEU A 133 -3.46 -5.94 -17.61
N THR A 134 -3.93 -7.06 -18.15
CA THR A 134 -3.32 -8.38 -17.92
C THR A 134 -1.92 -8.47 -18.50
N SER A 135 -1.68 -7.91 -19.69
CA SER A 135 -0.34 -7.86 -20.29
C SER A 135 0.64 -6.98 -19.51
N GLU A 136 0.14 -6.00 -18.76
CA GLU A 136 0.93 -5.14 -17.86
C GLU A 136 1.12 -5.76 -16.45
N GLY A 137 0.61 -6.98 -16.22
CA GLY A 137 0.80 -7.75 -14.98
C GLY A 137 -0.36 -7.68 -13.97
N TYR A 138 -1.49 -7.06 -14.32
CA TYR A 138 -2.66 -6.96 -13.43
C TYR A 138 -3.70 -8.03 -13.73
N SER A 139 -4.14 -8.77 -12.70
CA SER A 139 -5.20 -9.78 -12.86
C SER A 139 -6.57 -9.13 -13.08
N VAL A 140 -6.92 -8.83 -14.33
CA VAL A 140 -8.18 -8.18 -14.74
C VAL A 140 -8.95 -9.04 -15.74
N THR A 141 -10.22 -9.34 -15.44
CA THR A 141 -11.10 -10.07 -16.34
C THR A 141 -12.07 -9.15 -17.08
N VAL A 142 -12.62 -9.62 -18.20
CA VAL A 142 -13.70 -8.89 -18.92
C VAL A 142 -14.91 -8.63 -18.01
N THR A 143 -15.18 -9.55 -17.09
CA THR A 143 -16.26 -9.43 -16.10
C THR A 143 -16.00 -8.29 -15.12
N ASP A 144 -14.75 -8.06 -14.71
CA ASP A 144 -14.40 -6.93 -13.84
C ASP A 144 -14.69 -5.59 -14.52
N VAL A 145 -14.35 -5.46 -15.81
CA VAL A 145 -14.64 -4.25 -16.59
C VAL A 145 -16.14 -4.02 -16.72
N LYS A 146 -16.93 -5.06 -17.01
CA LYS A 146 -18.40 -4.95 -17.11
C LYS A 146 -19.03 -4.58 -15.76
N ASN A 147 -18.55 -5.16 -14.67
CA ASN A 147 -19.07 -4.90 -13.32
C ASN A 147 -18.73 -3.48 -12.83
N ALA A 148 -17.63 -2.90 -13.31
CA ALA A 148 -17.20 -1.56 -12.92
C ALA A 148 -18.23 -0.46 -13.24
N VAL A 149 -19.07 -0.66 -14.26
CA VAL A 149 -20.16 0.27 -14.63
C VAL A 149 -21.12 0.51 -13.46
N ARG A 150 -21.40 -0.52 -12.66
CA ARG A 150 -22.37 -0.47 -11.56
C ARG A 150 -21.74 -0.11 -10.21
N ALA A 151 -20.41 -0.20 -10.10
CA ALA A 151 -19.72 -0.06 -8.84
C ALA A 151 -19.49 1.41 -8.49
N LYS A 152 -19.94 1.86 -7.32
CA LYS A 152 -19.79 3.25 -6.88
C LYS A 152 -18.31 3.68 -6.85
N ILE A 153 -18.00 4.83 -7.45
CA ILE A 153 -16.73 5.53 -7.22
C ILE A 153 -16.90 6.34 -5.92
N PRO A 154 -16.07 6.13 -4.90
CA PRO A 154 -16.13 6.95 -3.71
C PRO A 154 -15.74 8.40 -4.06
N GLN A 155 -16.47 9.38 -3.51
CA GLN A 155 -16.06 10.78 -3.61
C GLN A 155 -14.86 10.97 -2.71
N MET A 156 -13.68 11.13 -3.30
CA MET A 156 -12.42 11.21 -2.58
C MET A 156 -11.46 12.18 -3.27
N LYS A 157 -10.49 12.64 -2.50
CA LYS A 157 -9.32 13.38 -2.97
C LYS A 157 -8.07 12.65 -2.51
N PHE A 158 -7.16 12.40 -3.44
CA PHE A 158 -5.88 11.78 -3.14
C PHE A 158 -4.91 12.85 -2.66
N SER A 159 -4.58 12.86 -1.37
CA SER A 159 -3.57 13.75 -0.80
C SER A 159 -2.13 13.34 -1.15
N SER A 160 -1.93 12.05 -1.45
CA SER A 160 -0.64 11.48 -1.83
C SER A 160 -0.84 10.26 -2.73
N VAL A 161 0.23 9.83 -3.41
CA VAL A 161 0.23 8.70 -4.35
C VAL A 161 1.48 7.86 -4.09
N THR A 162 1.32 6.54 -3.93
CA THR A 162 2.42 5.60 -3.73
C THR A 162 3.26 5.45 -5.00
N PRO A 163 4.53 5.00 -4.91
CA PRO A 163 5.33 4.69 -6.09
C PRO A 163 4.63 3.70 -7.05
N ARG A 164 3.96 2.67 -6.52
CA ARG A 164 3.22 1.68 -7.31
C ARG A 164 2.07 2.31 -8.10
N MET A 165 1.29 3.17 -7.45
CA MET A 165 0.21 3.90 -8.11
C MET A 165 0.75 4.83 -9.21
N LYS A 166 1.89 5.51 -8.97
CA LYS A 166 2.52 6.35 -10.00
C LYS A 166 2.91 5.54 -11.23
N SER A 167 3.56 4.38 -11.05
CA SER A 167 3.90 3.49 -12.16
C SER A 167 2.67 3.05 -12.96
N LEU A 168 1.57 2.73 -12.27
CA LEU A 168 0.30 2.40 -12.95
C LEU A 168 -0.29 3.61 -13.69
N MET A 169 -0.23 4.81 -13.10
CA MET A 169 -0.69 6.03 -13.76
C MET A 169 0.09 6.29 -15.05
N ASP A 170 1.40 6.07 -15.05
CA ASP A 170 2.24 6.21 -16.26
C ASP A 170 1.83 5.20 -17.34
N ILE A 171 1.49 3.97 -16.96
CA ILE A 171 0.95 2.95 -17.87
C ILE A 171 -0.40 3.41 -18.45
N ILE A 172 -1.31 3.91 -17.59
CA ILE A 172 -2.64 4.39 -18.02
C ILE A 172 -2.52 5.59 -18.96
N ALA A 173 -1.63 6.53 -18.68
CA ALA A 173 -1.45 7.75 -19.46
C ALA A 173 -1.08 7.48 -20.93
N ARG A 174 -0.43 6.34 -21.22
CA ARG A 174 -0.09 5.94 -22.61
C ARG A 174 -1.33 5.70 -23.49
N LYS A 175 -2.42 5.19 -22.91
CA LYS A 175 -3.70 4.95 -23.62
C LYS A 175 -4.76 6.00 -23.32
N TYR A 176 -4.72 6.58 -22.13
CA TYR A 176 -5.72 7.49 -21.59
C TYR A 176 -5.04 8.75 -21.03
N PRO A 177 -4.51 9.64 -21.88
CA PRO A 177 -3.71 10.78 -21.44
C PRO A 177 -4.51 11.82 -20.64
N THR A 178 -5.85 11.79 -20.74
CA THR A 178 -6.75 12.67 -19.97
C THR A 178 -7.06 12.12 -18.58
N PHE A 179 -6.65 10.90 -18.24
CA PHE A 179 -6.87 10.32 -16.93
C PHE A 179 -6.12 11.12 -15.85
N CYS A 180 -6.83 11.54 -14.82
CA CYS A 180 -6.24 12.22 -13.67
C CYS A 180 -6.95 11.84 -12.38
N LEU A 181 -6.18 11.58 -11.32
CA LEU A 181 -6.77 11.33 -10.00
C LEU A 181 -7.44 12.61 -9.47
N PRO A 182 -8.57 12.49 -8.74
CA PRO A 182 -9.14 13.63 -8.06
C PRO A 182 -8.19 14.06 -6.92
N VAL A 183 -7.68 15.29 -7.00
CA VAL A 183 -6.85 15.96 -5.99
C VAL A 183 -7.67 16.98 -5.19
#